data_AF-A0A519XRE8-F1
#
_entry.id   AF-A0A519XRE8-F1
#
_cell.length_a   1.000
_cell.length_b   1.000
_cell.length_c   1.000
_cell.angle_alpha   90.00
_cell.angle_beta   90.00
_cell.angle_gamma   90.00
#
_symmetry.space_group_name_H-M   'P 1'
#
loop_
_entity.id
_entity.type
_entity.pdbx_description
1 polymer ?
#
loop_
_entity_poly.entity_id
_entity_poly.type
_entity_poly.pdbx_seq_one_letter_code
_entity_poly.pdbx_strand_id
1 'polypeptide(L)'
;MLTRILLLFVFLSNALATIAQPKKPADFGYRHLRMRYQRDTVDILVLSKKGEELTRKPVFFFAQGSLPRPVILYDDKGPYRVIPIQMDTLLARYHFVVVGKPGIPLTGDVRQLGPGATYTDPKTGVPPVAFCQHNYLEYY
;
A
#
# COMPACT_ATOMS: atom_id res chain seq x y z
N MET A 1 8.21 -29.47 38.76
CA MET A 1 7.51 -28.16 38.82
C MET A 1 8.32 -27.05 38.14
N LEU A 2 9.62 -26.93 38.44
CA LEU A 2 10.55 -25.93 37.88
C LEU A 2 10.61 -25.90 36.34
N THR A 3 10.62 -27.07 35.68
CA THR A 3 10.69 -27.19 34.22
C THR A 3 9.44 -26.65 33.50
N ARG A 4 8.26 -26.74 34.14
CA ARG A 4 7.01 -26.20 33.60
C ARG A 4 6.96 -24.67 33.71
N ILE A 5 7.56 -24.10 34.75
CA ILE A 5 7.68 -22.64 34.93
C ILE A 5 8.67 -22.06 33.91
N LEU A 6 9.79 -22.75 33.66
CA LEU A 6 10.78 -22.34 32.67
C LEU A 6 10.20 -22.31 31.24
N LEU A 7 9.41 -23.32 30.87
CA LEU A 7 8.72 -23.37 29.57
C LEU A 7 7.69 -22.23 29.42
N LEU A 8 7.01 -21.85 30.51
CA LEU A 8 6.08 -20.72 30.51
C LEU A 8 6.79 -19.39 30.27
N PHE A 9 7.97 -19.18 30.88
CA PHE A 9 8.78 -17.98 30.67
C PHE A 9 9.33 -17.87 29.23
N VAL A 10 9.71 -19.00 28.61
CA VAL A 10 10.15 -19.03 27.20
C VAL A 10 8.99 -18.74 26.24
N PHE A 11 7.77 -19.17 26.54
CA PHE A 11 6.60 -18.81 25.75
C PHE A 11 6.21 -17.33 25.92
N LEU A 12 6.31 -16.78 27.14
CA LEU A 12 5.96 -15.38 27.42
C LEU A 12 6.96 -14.39 26.79
N SER A 13 8.25 -14.72 26.73
CA SER A 13 9.26 -13.85 26.13
C SER A 13 9.13 -13.75 24.61
N ASN A 14 8.66 -14.80 23.93
CA ASN A 14 8.40 -14.77 22.48
C ASN A 14 7.13 -14.00 22.11
N ALA A 15 6.19 -13.81 23.04
CA ALA A 15 4.96 -13.05 22.79
C ALA A 15 5.19 -11.52 22.71
N LEU A 16 6.29 -11.01 23.26
CA LEU A 16 6.62 -9.57 23.28
C LEU A 16 7.31 -9.08 22.00
N ALA A 17 7.70 -9.98 21.10
CA ALA A 17 8.34 -9.65 19.82
C ALA A 17 7.36 -9.70 18.64
N THR A 18 6.12 -9.25 18.82
CA THR A 18 5.17 -9.14 17.72
C THR A 18 5.47 -7.88 16.90
N ILE A 19 6.25 -8.05 15.83
CA ILE A 19 6.30 -7.04 14.77
C ILE A 19 4.92 -7.05 14.10
N ALA A 20 4.16 -5.96 14.25
CA ALA A 20 2.89 -5.80 13.58
C ALA A 20 3.08 -6.00 12.07
N GLN A 21 2.31 -6.90 11.47
CA GLN A 21 2.38 -7.11 10.03
C GLN A 21 2.02 -5.80 9.31
N PRO A 22 2.76 -5.42 8.25
CA PRO A 22 2.39 -4.24 7.46
C PRO A 22 0.97 -4.44 6.91
N LYS A 23 0.15 -3.38 7.00
CA LYS A 23 -1.22 -3.44 6.50
C LYS A 23 -1.20 -3.69 4.99
N LYS A 24 -2.11 -4.53 4.51
CA LYS A 24 -2.28 -4.88 3.11
C LYS A 24 -3.34 -3.98 2.47
N PRO A 25 -3.34 -3.80 1.14
CA PRO A 25 -4.40 -3.02 0.46
C PRO A 25 -5.83 -3.48 0.79
N ALA A 26 -6.03 -4.78 0.99
CA ALA A 26 -7.32 -5.36 1.35
C ALA A 26 -7.86 -4.85 2.71
N ASP A 27 -6.98 -4.50 3.65
CA ASP A 27 -7.38 -3.94 4.96
C ASP A 27 -8.05 -2.57 4.82
N PHE A 28 -7.90 -1.93 3.66
CA PHE A 28 -8.49 -0.63 3.30
C PHE A 28 -9.58 -0.76 2.23
N GLY A 29 -10.05 -1.98 1.94
CA GLY A 29 -11.10 -2.24 0.95
C GLY A 29 -10.63 -2.30 -0.50
N TYR A 30 -9.32 -2.21 -0.76
CA TYR A 30 -8.80 -2.34 -2.12
C TYR A 30 -8.63 -3.81 -2.51
N ARG A 31 -9.05 -4.14 -3.73
CA ARG A 31 -8.60 -5.35 -4.40
C ARG A 31 -7.24 -5.10 -5.04
N HIS A 32 -6.30 -6.00 -4.78
CA HIS A 32 -4.95 -5.96 -5.33
C HIS A 32 -4.84 -6.91 -6.52
N LEU A 33 -4.48 -6.36 -7.67
CA LEU A 33 -4.22 -7.09 -8.91
C LEU A 33 -2.74 -6.93 -9.28
N ARG A 34 -2.20 -7.92 -9.99
CA ARG A 34 -0.87 -7.85 -10.59
C ARG A 34 -0.98 -8.19 -12.06
N MET A 35 -0.27 -7.44 -12.89
CA MET A 35 -0.14 -7.77 -14.30
C MET A 35 1.27 -7.55 -14.79
N ARG A 36 1.63 -8.24 -15.87
CA ARG A 36 2.86 -7.97 -16.60
C ARG A 36 2.63 -6.72 -17.46
N TYR A 37 3.56 -5.79 -17.40
CA TYR A 37 3.58 -4.60 -18.24
C TYR A 37 5.03 -4.37 -18.68
N GLN A 38 5.27 -4.43 -19.99
CA GLN A 38 6.62 -4.52 -20.56
C GLN A 38 7.44 -5.64 -19.89
N ARG A 39 8.57 -5.29 -19.23
CA ARG A 39 9.44 -6.26 -18.53
C ARG A 39 9.12 -6.37 -17.04
N ASP A 40 8.21 -5.55 -16.54
CA ASP A 40 7.91 -5.41 -15.12
C ASP A 40 6.61 -6.11 -14.73
N THR A 41 6.46 -6.30 -13.41
CA THR A 41 5.19 -6.64 -12.80
C THR A 41 4.67 -5.38 -12.12
N VAL A 42 3.50 -4.91 -12.56
CA VAL A 42 2.86 -3.73 -12.01
C VAL A 42 1.75 -4.14 -11.07
N ASP A 43 1.72 -3.50 -9.91
CA ASP A 43 0.67 -3.69 -8.92
C ASP A 43 -0.44 -2.66 -9.17
N ILE A 44 -1.68 -3.13 -9.23
CA ILE A 44 -2.86 -2.30 -9.49
C ILE A 44 -3.81 -2.47 -8.32
N LEU A 45 -4.25 -1.36 -7.74
CA LEU A 45 -5.28 -1.35 -6.71
C LEU A 45 -6.60 -0.87 -7.29
N VAL A 46 -7.66 -1.61 -6.99
CA VAL A 46 -9.03 -1.30 -7.40
C VAL A 46 -9.86 -1.08 -6.15
N LEU A 47 -10.53 0.07 -6.06
CA LEU A 47 -11.52 0.36 -5.04
C LEU A 47 -12.88 0.56 -5.70
N SER A 48 -13.89 -0.08 -5.12
CA SER A 48 -15.26 -0.02 -5.58
C SER A 48 -16.16 0.40 -4.43
N LYS A 49 -17.36 0.88 -4.73
CA LYS A 49 -18.41 0.98 -3.71
C LYS A 49 -18.72 -0.43 -3.19
N LYS A 50 -18.79 -0.56 -1.87
CA LYS A 50 -19.06 -1.83 -1.18
C LYS A 50 -20.35 -2.47 -1.70
N GLY A 51 -20.28 -3.74 -2.09
CA GLY A 51 -21.42 -4.50 -2.65
C GLY A 51 -21.64 -4.28 -4.15
N GLU A 52 -20.84 -3.44 -4.80
CA GLU A 52 -20.93 -3.18 -6.24
C GLU A 52 -19.61 -3.53 -6.97
N GLU A 53 -18.73 -4.33 -6.36
CA GLU A 53 -17.40 -4.71 -6.88
C GLU A 53 -17.44 -5.42 -8.23
N LEU A 54 -18.55 -6.12 -8.51
CA LEU A 54 -18.80 -6.86 -9.75
C LEU A 54 -19.80 -6.16 -10.67
N THR A 55 -20.36 -5.03 -10.24
CA THR A 55 -21.27 -4.22 -11.04
C THR A 55 -20.48 -3.53 -12.16
N ARG A 56 -21.01 -3.55 -13.39
CA ARG A 56 -20.40 -2.86 -14.52
C ARG A 56 -20.46 -1.35 -14.30
N LYS A 57 -19.28 -0.73 -14.11
CA LYS A 57 -19.09 0.73 -14.00
C LYS A 57 -17.91 1.16 -14.88
N PRO A 58 -17.89 2.42 -15.36
CA PRO A 58 -16.69 2.99 -15.94
C PRO A 58 -15.53 3.00 -14.93
N VAL A 59 -14.30 2.97 -15.42
CA VAL A 59 -13.09 3.06 -14.60
C VAL A 59 -12.65 4.52 -14.52
N PHE A 60 -12.36 4.99 -13.30
CA PHE A 60 -11.59 6.21 -13.09
C PHE A 60 -10.15 5.79 -12.79
N PHE A 61 -9.27 5.98 -13.75
CA PHE A 61 -7.86 5.63 -13.64
C PHE A 61 -7.05 6.81 -13.11
N PHE A 62 -6.26 6.58 -12.06
CA PHE A 62 -5.41 7.57 -11.43
C PHE A 62 -3.96 7.11 -11.44
N ALA A 63 -3.13 7.78 -12.24
CA ALA A 63 -1.68 7.64 -12.20
C ALA A 63 -1.10 8.57 -11.12
N GLN A 64 -0.31 8.01 -10.19
CA GLN A 64 0.31 8.80 -9.13
C GLN A 64 1.35 9.80 -9.68
N GLY A 65 1.39 11.02 -9.12
CA GLY A 65 2.41 12.03 -9.47
C GLY A 65 3.83 11.64 -9.06
N SER A 66 4.84 12.44 -9.39
CA SER A 66 6.29 12.09 -9.44
C SER A 66 6.99 11.64 -8.15
N LEU A 67 6.37 11.71 -6.97
CA LEU A 67 7.03 11.35 -5.71
C LEU A 67 7.08 9.82 -5.47
N PRO A 68 8.09 9.29 -4.74
CA PRO A 68 8.16 7.89 -4.34
C PRO A 68 7.25 7.63 -3.13
N ARG A 69 5.94 7.74 -3.31
CA ARG A 69 4.95 7.58 -2.24
C ARG A 69 4.15 6.29 -2.39
N PRO A 70 3.94 5.53 -1.30
CA PRO A 70 2.93 4.47 -1.29
C PRO A 70 1.57 4.97 -1.76
N VAL A 71 0.77 4.08 -2.35
CA VAL A 71 -0.60 4.40 -2.78
C VAL A 71 -1.49 4.68 -1.57
N ILE A 72 -1.37 3.85 -0.54
CA ILE A 72 -2.15 3.94 0.68
C ILE A 72 -1.22 4.36 1.82
N LEU A 73 -1.41 5.59 2.27
CA LEU A 73 -0.79 6.09 3.49
C LEU A 73 -1.73 5.84 4.68
N TYR A 74 -1.19 5.44 5.82
CA TYR A 74 -1.98 5.22 7.03
C TYR A 74 -1.20 5.54 8.31
N ASP A 75 -1.92 5.70 9.41
CA ASP A 75 -1.41 5.64 10.78
C ASP A 75 -2.35 4.77 11.64
N ASP A 76 -2.26 4.92 12.97
CA ASP A 76 -3.15 4.23 13.91
C ASP A 76 -4.61 4.70 13.83
N LYS A 77 -4.86 5.92 13.33
CA LYS A 77 -6.21 6.50 13.19
C LYS A 77 -6.89 6.05 11.90
N GLY A 78 -6.13 5.58 10.91
CA GLY A 78 -6.66 5.00 9.69
C GLY A 78 -5.94 5.46 8.43
N PRO A 79 -6.55 5.26 7.24
CA PRO A 79 -5.97 5.70 5.98
C PRO A 79 -6.02 7.23 5.83
N TYR A 80 -4.95 7.81 5.29
CA TYR A 80 -4.92 9.20 4.88
C TYR A 80 -5.64 9.39 3.55
N ARG A 81 -6.37 10.51 3.45
CA ARG A 81 -6.96 10.96 2.20
C ARG A 81 -5.93 11.73 1.38
N VAL A 82 -5.13 10.98 0.61
CA VAL A 82 -4.06 11.53 -0.25
C VAL A 82 -4.57 12.07 -1.59
N ILE A 83 -5.75 11.64 -2.01
CA ILE A 83 -6.37 12.09 -3.26
C ILE A 83 -7.45 13.12 -2.91
N PRO A 84 -7.41 14.34 -3.49
CA PRO A 84 -8.36 15.41 -3.19
C PRO A 84 -9.71 15.21 -3.91
N ILE A 85 -10.20 13.97 -3.98
CA ILE A 85 -11.47 13.60 -4.60
C ILE A 85 -12.41 13.07 -3.53
N GLN A 86 -13.70 13.39 -3.61
CA GLN A 86 -14.73 12.79 -2.77
C GLN A 86 -14.99 11.35 -3.20
N MET A 87 -14.31 10.42 -2.52
CA MET A 87 -14.32 9.00 -2.90
C MET A 87 -15.73 8.42 -2.94
N ASP A 88 -16.62 8.73 -2.00
CA ASP A 88 -17.98 8.19 -2.03
C ASP A 88 -18.75 8.59 -3.30
N THR A 89 -18.63 9.86 -3.71
CA THR A 89 -19.23 10.37 -4.94
C THR A 89 -18.60 9.74 -6.19
N LEU A 90 -17.28 9.54 -6.18
CA LEU A 90 -16.57 8.88 -7.26
C LEU A 90 -17.00 7.42 -7.39
N LEU A 91 -16.97 6.67 -6.30
CA LEU A 91 -17.26 5.23 -6.24
C LEU A 91 -18.73 4.91 -6.51
N ALA A 92 -19.63 5.86 -6.30
CA ALA A 92 -21.02 5.74 -6.73
C ALA A 92 -21.15 5.59 -8.26
N ARG A 93 -20.22 6.15 -9.03
CA ARG A 93 -20.29 6.21 -10.51
C ARG A 93 -19.19 5.39 -11.21
N TYR A 94 -18.05 5.18 -10.56
CA TYR A 94 -16.85 4.58 -11.14
C TYR A 94 -16.27 3.48 -10.25
N HIS A 95 -15.48 2.59 -10.85
CA HIS A 95 -14.44 1.86 -10.14
C HIS A 95 -13.17 2.71 -10.14
N PHE A 96 -12.62 2.99 -8.96
CA PHE A 96 -11.37 3.72 -8.84
C PHE A 96 -10.20 2.76 -9.00
N VAL A 97 -9.28 3.08 -9.91
CA VAL A 97 -8.10 2.26 -10.20
C VAL A 97 -6.86 3.12 -10.10
N VAL A 98 -5.86 2.63 -9.36
CA VAL A 98 -4.56 3.28 -9.20
C VAL A 98 -3.44 2.27 -9.36
N VAL A 99 -2.40 2.64 -10.10
CA VAL A 99 -1.21 1.81 -10.32
C VAL A 99 -0.15 2.20 -9.31
N GLY A 100 0.41 1.20 -8.64
CA GLY A 100 1.55 1.36 -7.74
C GLY A 100 2.83 1.60 -8.53
N LYS A 101 3.66 2.50 -8.02
CA LYS A 101 4.96 2.79 -8.64
C LYS A 101 5.96 1.64 -8.44
N PRO A 102 6.85 1.38 -9.42
CA PRO A 102 7.73 0.23 -9.35
C PRO A 102 8.70 0.34 -8.17
N GLY A 103 8.83 -0.72 -7.39
CA GLY A 103 9.71 -0.77 -6.21
C GLY A 103 9.22 0.04 -5.00
N ILE A 104 8.13 0.80 -5.09
CA ILE A 104 7.52 1.50 -3.96
C ILE A 104 6.47 0.58 -3.32
N PRO A 105 6.44 0.39 -1.98
CA PRO A 105 5.41 -0.41 -1.35
C PRO A 105 4.03 0.20 -1.56
N LEU A 106 2.99 -0.63 -1.67
CA LEU A 106 1.62 -0.19 -1.90
C LEU A 106 1.00 0.53 -0.71
N THR A 107 1.43 0.14 0.48
CA THR A 107 0.99 0.69 1.76
C THR A 107 2.19 1.25 2.51
N GLY A 108 1.98 2.30 3.31
CA GLY A 108 3.02 2.86 4.15
C GLY A 108 2.47 3.55 5.39
N ASP A 109 3.01 3.16 6.54
CA ASP A 109 2.79 3.87 7.80
C ASP A 109 3.56 5.19 7.76
N VAL A 110 2.85 6.32 7.81
CA VAL A 110 3.47 7.64 7.68
C VAL A 110 4.53 7.93 8.75
N ARG A 111 4.46 7.24 9.90
CA ARG A 111 5.45 7.37 11.00
C ARG A 111 6.78 6.69 10.69
N GLN A 112 6.79 5.82 9.69
CA GLN A 112 7.96 5.06 9.25
C GLN A 112 8.53 5.60 7.92
N LEU A 113 7.89 6.61 7.32
CA LEU A 113 8.29 7.20 6.05
C LEU A 113 9.12 8.47 6.25
N GLY A 114 9.89 8.82 5.21
CA GLY A 114 10.65 10.06 5.19
C GLY A 114 9.78 11.31 5.01
N PRO A 115 10.39 12.51 4.98
CA PRO A 115 9.70 13.77 4.79
C PRO A 115 8.72 13.73 3.62
N GLY A 116 7.51 14.26 3.86
CA GLY A 116 6.43 14.20 2.88
C GLY A 116 5.98 12.76 2.58
N ALA A 117 6.03 11.84 3.54
CA ALA A 117 5.60 10.45 3.37
C ALA A 117 6.26 9.73 2.18
N THR A 118 7.54 10.03 1.95
CA THR A 118 8.32 9.42 0.88
C THR A 118 8.96 8.12 1.36
N TYR A 119 8.99 7.13 0.48
CA TYR A 119 9.65 5.86 0.72
C TYR A 119 11.09 5.89 0.23
N THR A 120 11.99 5.44 1.09
CA THR A 120 13.37 5.11 0.76
C THR A 120 13.61 3.65 1.09
N ASP A 121 14.44 2.97 0.29
CA ASP A 121 14.85 1.61 0.57
C ASP A 121 15.60 1.58 1.93
N PRO A 122 15.17 0.74 2.89
CA PRO A 122 15.75 0.73 4.24
C PRO A 122 17.23 0.34 4.30
N LYS A 123 17.77 -0.33 3.27
CA LYS A 123 19.16 -0.76 3.22
C LYS A 123 20.07 0.34 2.67
N THR A 124 19.57 1.09 1.69
CA THR A 124 20.38 2.08 0.96
C THR A 124 20.09 3.52 1.38
N GLY A 125 18.95 3.78 2.02
CA GLY A 125 18.53 5.13 2.43
C GLY A 125 18.09 6.04 1.27
N VAL A 126 18.00 5.52 0.04
CA VAL A 126 17.62 6.28 -1.16
C VAL A 126 16.37 5.67 -1.81
N PRO A 127 15.67 6.38 -2.72
CA PRO A 127 14.56 5.79 -3.45
C PRO A 127 14.98 4.52 -4.24
N PRO A 128 14.12 3.50 -4.33
CA PRO A 128 14.44 2.26 -5.03
C PRO A 128 14.88 2.48 -6.48
N VAL A 129 15.87 1.72 -6.95
CA VAL A 129 16.38 1.80 -8.33
C VAL A 129 15.26 1.61 -9.37
N ALA A 130 14.36 0.64 -9.12
CA ALA A 130 13.21 0.39 -9.99
C ALA A 130 12.28 1.60 -10.11
N PHE A 131 12.10 2.39 -9.04
CA PHE A 131 11.36 3.63 -9.09
C PHE A 131 12.11 4.67 -9.93
N CYS A 132 13.41 4.87 -9.65
CA CYS A 132 14.23 5.86 -10.34
C CYS A 132 14.30 5.63 -11.86
N GLN A 133 14.36 4.36 -12.30
CA GLN A 133 14.42 3.99 -13.72
C GLN A 133 13.10 4.21 -14.46
N HIS A 134 11.96 4.26 -13.76
CA HIS A 134 10.63 4.27 -14.35
C HIS A 134 9.77 5.48 -13.94
N ASN A 135 10.37 6.49 -13.30
CA ASN A 135 9.67 7.71 -12.88
C ASN A 135 9.66 8.77 -14.01
N TYR A 136 9.06 8.44 -15.14
CA TYR A 136 8.84 9.34 -16.28
C TYR A 136 7.39 9.24 -16.79
N LEU A 137 6.92 10.26 -17.52
CA LEU A 137 5.51 10.45 -17.84
C LEU A 137 4.95 9.33 -18.72
N GLU A 138 5.76 8.82 -19.64
CA GLU A 138 5.36 7.86 -20.67
C GLU A 138 5.52 6.40 -20.24
N TYR A 139 5.82 6.12 -18.97
CA TYR A 139 6.03 4.74 -18.57
C TYR A 139 4.74 3.93 -18.66
N TYR A 140 3.59 4.46 -18.22
CA TYR A 140 2.29 3.77 -18.20
C TYR A 140 1.35 4.19 -19.33
#